data_AF-A0A9X3IWS8-F1
#
_entry.id   AF-A0A9X3IWS8-F1
#
_cell.length_a   1.000
_cell.length_b   1.000
_cell.length_c   1.000
_cell.angle_alpha   90.00
_cell.angle_beta   90.00
_cell.angle_gamma   90.00
#
_symmetry.space_group_name_H-M   'P 1'
#
loop_
_entity.id
_entity.type
_entity.pdbx_description
1 polymer ?
#
loop_
_entity_poly.entity_id
_entity_poly.type
_entity_poly.pdbx_seq_one_letter_code
_entity_poly.pdbx_strand_id
1 'polypeptide(L)'
;MPHRCPTCQERELDTLATLPYVRGFLIAYQIGTKKFIGCRPCVRKSIFKEVGLSAVVGWFSITALIINPFLLVYGVFRGAVLSPDPAAVRKALAEAGLPPDDAGVDIVHIAYGLAAAMIAADGKIERDEVSAAIRIGATLFEGFEADALLRLLQRPKDLPDPVGLAGVLAQVLDEPQKLAVYRYLEAIAGADGEVSADEAALLQCVHSRLALDPQLVAA
;
A
#
# COMPACT_ATOMS: atom_id res chain seq x y z
N MET A 1 -1.92 -0.12 -22.08
CA MET A 1 -1.29 1.22 -22.26
C MET A 1 -0.67 1.69 -20.94
N PRO A 2 0.32 2.61 -20.91
CA PRO A 2 1.00 3.01 -19.67
C PRO A 2 0.06 3.69 -18.66
N HIS A 3 0.00 3.17 -17.42
CA HIS A 3 -0.81 3.74 -16.34
C HIS A 3 -0.48 5.22 -16.08
N ARG A 4 -1.47 6.03 -15.69
CA ARG A 4 -1.23 7.44 -15.30
C ARG A 4 -0.57 7.50 -13.91
N CYS A 5 0.27 8.51 -13.71
CA CYS A 5 0.91 8.76 -12.42
C CYS A 5 -0.14 9.15 -11.37
N PRO A 6 -0.23 8.46 -10.22
CA PRO A 6 -1.26 8.73 -9.21
C PRO A 6 -1.13 10.13 -8.59
N THR A 7 0.09 10.64 -8.46
CA THR A 7 0.35 11.93 -7.81
C THR A 7 -0.04 13.15 -8.64
N CYS A 8 0.09 13.10 -9.97
CA CYS A 8 -0.17 14.26 -10.82
C CYS A 8 -1.22 14.03 -11.90
N GLN A 9 -1.57 12.77 -12.21
CA GLN A 9 -2.50 12.34 -13.26
C GLN A 9 -2.18 12.80 -14.69
N GLU A 10 -1.21 13.68 -14.88
CA GLU A 10 -0.83 14.26 -16.17
C GLU A 10 0.11 13.36 -16.99
N ARG A 11 0.99 12.61 -16.30
CA ARG A 11 2.10 11.86 -16.93
C ARG A 11 1.96 10.36 -16.72
N GLU A 12 2.69 9.59 -17.51
CA GLU A 12 2.75 8.14 -17.39
C GLU A 12 3.55 7.69 -16.15
N LEU A 13 3.16 6.55 -15.61
CA LEU A 13 3.81 5.86 -14.50
C LEU A 13 5.04 5.12 -15.04
N ASP A 14 6.20 5.72 -14.87
CA ASP A 14 7.45 5.24 -15.49
C ASP A 14 8.55 4.92 -14.48
N THR A 15 8.35 5.23 -13.20
CA THR A 15 9.45 5.19 -12.21
C THR A 15 9.02 4.57 -10.90
N LEU A 16 9.87 3.67 -10.40
CA LEU A 16 9.83 3.15 -9.04
C LEU A 16 11.18 3.39 -8.37
N ALA A 17 11.16 3.93 -7.15
CA ALA A 17 12.35 4.16 -6.35
C ALA A 17 12.14 3.69 -4.92
N THR A 18 13.18 3.09 -4.34
CA THR A 18 13.21 2.78 -2.91
C THR A 18 14.26 3.65 -2.25
N LEU A 19 13.89 4.27 -1.13
CA LEU A 19 14.78 5.11 -0.35
C LEU A 19 14.88 4.56 1.08
N PRO A 20 16.09 4.19 1.55
CA PRO A 20 16.30 3.92 2.96
C PRO A 20 16.18 5.21 3.77
N TYR A 21 15.60 5.11 4.96
CA TYR A 21 15.50 6.22 5.91
C TYR A 21 15.85 5.76 7.32
N VAL A 22 16.29 6.70 8.14
CA VAL A 22 16.47 6.53 9.57
C VAL A 22 15.71 7.62 10.29
N ARG A 23 14.88 7.23 11.26
CA ARG A 23 14.19 8.15 12.17
C ARG A 23 14.74 7.94 13.56
N GLY A 24 15.36 8.97 14.12
CA GLY A 24 15.86 8.95 15.49
C GLY A 24 14.76 9.39 16.46
N PHE A 25 14.58 8.63 17.54
CA PHE A 25 13.94 9.04 18.78
C PHE A 25 15.03 9.07 19.86
N LEU A 26 14.89 9.92 20.88
CA LEU A 26 15.92 10.15 21.92
C LEU A 26 16.57 8.88 22.53
N ILE A 27 15.86 7.73 22.51
CA ILE A 27 16.30 6.46 23.09
C ILE A 27 16.27 5.29 22.07
N ALA A 28 15.59 5.45 20.93
CA ALA A 28 15.38 4.39 19.95
C ALA A 28 15.54 4.92 18.53
N TYR A 29 15.88 4.07 17.56
CA TYR A 29 15.93 4.47 16.15
C TYR A 29 15.16 3.46 15.31
N GLN A 30 14.54 3.94 14.26
CA GLN A 30 13.89 3.10 13.26
C GLN A 30 14.64 3.24 11.94
N ILE A 31 15.15 2.13 11.42
CA ILE A 31 15.67 2.02 10.06
C ILE A 31 14.58 1.39 9.21
N GLY A 32 14.28 1.97 8.05
CA GLY A 32 13.29 1.43 7.15
C GLY A 32 13.55 1.80 5.70
N THR A 33 12.74 1.27 4.81
CA THR A 33 12.77 1.60 3.39
C THR A 33 11.40 2.08 2.95
N LYS A 34 11.35 3.21 2.24
CA LYS A 34 10.13 3.73 1.65
C LYS A 34 10.17 3.55 0.13
N LYS A 35 9.16 2.90 -0.41
CA LYS A 35 8.95 2.76 -1.86
C LYS A 35 8.12 3.94 -2.37
N PHE A 36 8.50 4.47 -3.53
CA PHE A 36 7.76 5.50 -4.26
C PHE A 36 7.49 5.00 -5.68
N ILE A 37 6.27 5.18 -6.15
CA ILE A 37 5.85 4.83 -7.49
C ILE A 37 5.17 6.07 -8.11
N GLY A 38 5.54 6.43 -9.33
CA GLY A 38 5.06 7.67 -9.95
C GLY A 38 5.79 7.99 -11.25
N CYS A 39 5.45 9.13 -11.84
CA CYS A 39 6.29 9.71 -12.89
C CYS A 39 7.58 10.26 -12.27
N ARG A 40 8.67 10.30 -13.04
CA ARG A 40 9.98 10.85 -12.62
C ARG A 40 9.92 12.13 -11.77
N PRO A 41 9.24 13.23 -12.17
CA PRO A 41 9.25 14.46 -11.37
C PRO A 41 8.53 14.30 -10.03
N CYS A 42 7.44 13.53 -9.97
CA CYS A 42 6.71 13.26 -8.73
C CYS A 42 7.54 12.41 -7.77
N VAL A 43 8.13 11.32 -8.27
CA VAL A 43 9.01 10.46 -7.46
C VAL A 43 10.23 11.25 -6.95
N ARG A 44 10.85 12.06 -7.80
CA ARG A 44 11.96 12.95 -7.40
C ARG A 44 11.55 13.92 -6.30
N LYS A 45 10.39 14.57 -6.42
CA LYS A 45 9.85 15.49 -5.40
C LYS A 45 9.61 14.77 -4.08
N SER A 46 9.06 13.55 -4.12
CA SER A 46 8.82 12.73 -2.93
C SER A 46 10.12 12.28 -2.26
N ILE A 47 11.14 11.90 -3.03
CA ILE A 47 12.49 11.59 -2.50
C ILE A 47 13.06 12.80 -1.77
N PHE A 48 13.06 13.99 -2.39
CA PHE A 48 13.60 15.19 -1.75
C PHE A 48 12.82 15.62 -0.51
N LYS A 49 11.49 15.42 -0.49
CA LYS A 49 10.67 15.66 0.70
C LYS A 49 11.11 14.77 1.87
N GLU A 50 11.38 13.49 1.62
CA GLU A 50 11.82 12.55 2.66
C GLU A 50 13.28 12.74 3.07
N VAL A 51 14.16 13.13 2.15
CA VAL A 51 15.52 13.57 2.47
C VAL A 51 15.48 14.79 3.36
N GLY A 52 14.65 15.79 3.03
CA GLY A 52 14.45 16.98 3.85
C GLY A 52 13.92 16.65 5.24
N LEU A 53 12.95 15.74 5.34
CA LEU A 53 12.43 15.28 6.63
C LEU A 53 13.49 14.54 7.45
N SER A 54 14.27 13.65 6.83
CA SER A 54 15.36 12.91 7.47
C SER A 54 16.49 13.84 7.91
N ALA A 55 16.71 14.95 7.20
CA ALA A 55 17.68 15.98 7.57
C ALA A 55 17.23 16.83 8.77
N VAL A 56 15.98 16.75 9.19
CA VAL A 56 15.49 17.44 10.40
C VAL A 56 15.37 16.44 11.56
N VAL A 57 14.81 15.26 11.30
CA VAL A 57 14.40 14.31 12.35
C VAL A 57 15.39 13.15 12.54
N GLY A 58 16.35 12.97 11.63
CA GLY A 58 17.28 11.84 11.65
C GLY A 58 18.45 11.95 12.63
N TRP A 59 18.50 12.95 13.52
CA TRP A 59 19.68 13.23 14.36
C TRP A 59 19.55 12.83 15.82
N PHE A 60 18.35 12.45 16.27
CA PHE A 60 18.06 12.29 17.70
C PHE A 60 18.55 10.96 18.33
N SER A 61 19.49 10.25 17.69
CA SER A 61 20.09 9.01 18.21
C SER A 61 21.56 8.92 17.81
N ILE A 62 22.42 8.34 18.66
CA ILE A 62 23.88 8.20 18.39
C ILE A 62 24.12 7.42 17.09
N THR A 63 23.42 6.30 16.91
CA THR A 63 23.53 5.49 15.68
C THR A 63 23.05 6.26 14.45
N ALA A 64 21.98 7.06 14.61
CA ALA A 64 21.45 7.88 13.54
C ALA A 64 22.40 9.04 13.18
N LEU A 65 23.13 9.61 14.14
CA LEU A 65 24.15 10.64 13.90
C LEU A 65 25.24 10.17 12.93
N ILE A 66 25.60 8.88 13.00
CA ILE A 66 26.62 8.28 12.12
C ILE A 66 26.01 7.91 10.76
N ILE A 67 24.84 7.29 10.74
CA ILE A 67 24.26 6.71 9.51
C ILE A 67 23.54 7.76 8.66
N ASN A 68 22.84 8.72 9.28
CA ASN A 68 21.98 9.70 8.59
C ASN A 68 22.74 10.53 7.54
N PRO A 69 23.97 11.04 7.77
CA PRO A 69 24.74 11.74 6.75
C PRO A 69 24.90 10.94 5.45
N PHE A 70 25.20 9.63 5.54
CA PHE A 70 25.36 8.77 4.37
C PHE A 70 24.03 8.56 3.64
N LEU A 71 22.94 8.38 4.38
CA LEU A 71 21.61 8.21 3.78
C LEU A 71 21.09 9.48 3.11
N LEU A 72 21.39 10.65 3.68
CA LEU A 72 21.07 11.95 3.07
C LEU A 72 21.81 12.13 1.74
N VAL A 73 23.12 11.86 1.73
CA VAL A 73 23.94 11.92 0.49
C VAL A 73 23.40 10.94 -0.55
N TYR A 74 23.12 9.69 -0.14
CA TYR A 74 22.51 8.70 -1.01
C TYR A 74 21.17 9.18 -1.58
N GLY A 75 20.29 9.73 -0.74
CA GLY A 75 18.98 10.21 -1.17
C GLY A 75 19.04 11.39 -2.13
N VAL A 76 19.93 12.35 -1.89
CA VAL A 76 20.17 13.47 -2.81
C VAL A 76 20.67 12.96 -4.16
N PHE A 77 21.67 12.08 -4.16
CA PHE A 77 22.21 11.49 -5.39
C PHE A 77 21.15 10.68 -6.13
N ARG A 78 20.40 9.84 -5.43
CA ARG A 78 19.33 9.02 -6.00
C ARG A 78 18.21 9.87 -6.59
N GLY A 79 17.83 10.97 -5.94
CA GLY A 79 16.85 11.93 -6.46
C GLY A 79 17.35 12.69 -7.70
N ALA A 80 18.63 13.05 -7.72
CA ALA A 80 19.26 13.71 -8.86
C ALA A 80 19.35 12.78 -10.08
N VAL A 81 19.85 11.56 -9.90
CA VAL A 81 20.12 10.56 -10.95
C VAL A 81 18.96 9.57 -11.13
N LEU A 82 17.72 10.03 -10.90
CA LEU A 82 16.54 9.20 -11.06
C LEU A 82 16.23 8.96 -12.55
N SER A 83 16.32 7.70 -12.97
CA SER A 83 16.01 7.24 -14.33
C SER A 83 14.67 6.50 -14.38
N PRO A 84 13.96 6.54 -15.52
CA PRO A 84 12.73 5.77 -15.68
C PRO A 84 13.06 4.27 -15.66
N ASP A 85 12.23 3.50 -14.96
CA ASP A 85 12.31 2.05 -14.86
C ASP A 85 10.90 1.44 -14.97
N PRO A 86 10.34 1.37 -16.20
CA PRO A 86 9.02 0.83 -16.42
C PRO A 86 8.95 -0.68 -16.15
N ALA A 87 10.09 -1.39 -16.16
CA ALA A 87 10.14 -2.81 -15.84
C ALA A 87 9.92 -3.05 -14.34
N ALA A 88 10.57 -2.26 -13.48
CA ALA A 88 10.35 -2.30 -12.04
C ALA A 88 8.92 -1.88 -11.66
N VAL A 89 8.35 -0.88 -12.35
CA VAL A 89 6.94 -0.48 -12.17
C VAL A 89 6.01 -1.65 -12.49
N ARG A 90 6.15 -2.29 -13.67
CA ARG A 90 5.33 -3.46 -14.04
C ARG A 90 5.44 -4.60 -13.03
N LYS A 91 6.66 -4.89 -12.56
CA LYS A 91 6.89 -5.91 -11.55
C LYS A 91 6.17 -5.59 -10.24
N ALA A 92 6.27 -4.34 -9.76
CA ALA A 92 5.62 -3.91 -8.53
C ALA A 92 4.10 -3.86 -8.64
N LEU A 93 3.56 -3.52 -9.81
CA LEU A 93 2.12 -3.61 -10.08
C LEU A 93 1.64 -5.06 -10.09
N ALA A 94 2.38 -5.96 -10.75
CA ALA A 94 2.07 -7.38 -10.75
C ALA A 94 2.13 -8.01 -9.34
N GLU A 95 3.15 -7.65 -8.54
CA GLU A 95 3.25 -8.04 -7.12
C GLU A 95 2.07 -7.49 -6.30
N ALA A 96 1.49 -6.35 -6.69
CA ALA A 96 0.32 -5.75 -6.07
C ALA A 96 -1.01 -6.30 -6.61
N GLY A 97 -0.98 -7.30 -7.52
CA GLY A 97 -2.19 -7.85 -8.15
C GLY A 97 -2.86 -6.90 -9.16
N LEU A 98 -2.18 -5.83 -9.56
CA LEU A 98 -2.68 -4.88 -10.56
C LEU A 98 -2.31 -5.34 -11.97
N PRO A 99 -3.31 -5.55 -12.87
CA PRO A 99 -3.02 -5.90 -14.25
C PRO A 99 -2.26 -4.74 -14.95
N PRO A 100 -1.36 -5.05 -15.89
CA PRO A 100 -0.52 -4.06 -16.58
C PRO A 100 -1.26 -3.15 -17.58
N ASP A 101 -2.60 -3.27 -17.65
CA ASP A 101 -3.44 -2.58 -18.64
C ASP A 101 -4.38 -1.55 -17.99
N ASP A 102 -4.73 -0.57 -18.80
CA ASP A 102 -5.47 0.67 -18.58
C ASP A 102 -6.96 0.51 -18.24
N ALA A 103 -7.34 -0.62 -17.63
CA ALA A 103 -8.66 -0.79 -17.01
C ALA A 103 -8.74 -0.03 -15.68
N GLY A 104 -8.48 1.29 -15.72
CA GLY A 104 -8.37 2.09 -14.50
C GLY A 104 -7.41 1.44 -13.49
N VAL A 105 -7.57 1.81 -12.24
CA VAL A 105 -7.11 0.98 -11.15
C VAL A 105 -8.25 0.02 -10.93
N ASP A 106 -8.06 -1.25 -11.26
CA ASP A 106 -9.10 -2.25 -11.07
C ASP A 106 -9.28 -2.45 -9.55
N ILE A 107 -10.18 -1.65 -9.00
CA ILE A 107 -10.55 -1.63 -7.58
C ILE A 107 -10.97 -3.03 -7.14
N VAL A 108 -11.53 -3.84 -8.05
CA VAL A 108 -11.96 -5.20 -7.78
C VAL A 108 -10.75 -6.12 -7.55
N HIS A 109 -9.74 -6.04 -8.41
CA HIS A 109 -8.50 -6.81 -8.25
C HIS A 109 -7.74 -6.47 -6.96
N ILE A 110 -7.71 -5.18 -6.62
CA ILE A 110 -7.16 -4.71 -5.36
C ILE A 110 -7.96 -5.22 -4.17
N ALA A 111 -9.28 -5.14 -4.26
CA ALA A 111 -10.18 -5.60 -3.22
C ALA A 111 -9.97 -7.10 -2.98
N TYR A 112 -9.68 -7.90 -4.02
CA TYR A 112 -9.28 -9.29 -3.83
C TYR A 112 -7.97 -9.46 -3.05
N GLY A 113 -6.95 -8.68 -3.40
CA GLY A 113 -5.65 -8.76 -2.72
C GLY A 113 -5.76 -8.42 -1.23
N LEU A 114 -6.49 -7.35 -0.91
CA LEU A 114 -6.73 -6.96 0.48
C LEU A 114 -7.67 -7.92 1.22
N ALA A 115 -8.75 -8.38 0.58
CA ALA A 115 -9.66 -9.35 1.18
C ALA A 115 -8.95 -10.68 1.46
N ALA A 116 -8.15 -11.17 0.52
CA ALA A 116 -7.39 -12.40 0.72
C ALA A 116 -6.34 -12.26 1.81
N ALA A 117 -5.69 -11.09 1.93
CA ALA A 117 -4.76 -10.81 3.02
C ALA A 117 -5.46 -10.64 4.38
N MET A 118 -6.71 -10.15 4.39
CA MET A 118 -7.54 -10.07 5.60
C MET A 118 -7.95 -11.45 6.08
N ILE A 119 -8.55 -12.25 5.19
CA ILE A 119 -8.99 -13.63 5.49
C ILE A 119 -7.81 -14.48 5.97
N ALA A 120 -6.61 -14.28 5.42
CA ALA A 120 -5.44 -15.05 5.80
C ALA A 120 -4.61 -14.42 6.94
N ALA A 121 -5.10 -13.35 7.60
CA ALA A 121 -4.32 -12.56 8.55
C ALA A 121 -3.87 -13.38 9.77
N ASP A 122 -4.74 -14.24 10.28
CA ASP A 122 -4.48 -15.14 11.42
C ASP A 122 -3.86 -16.50 10.98
N GLY A 123 -3.67 -16.67 9.67
CA GLY A 123 -3.15 -17.89 9.06
C GLY A 123 -4.17 -19.02 8.91
N LYS A 124 -5.44 -18.79 9.24
CA LYS A 124 -6.57 -19.67 8.92
C LYS A 124 -7.35 -19.05 7.76
N ILE A 125 -8.22 -19.86 7.16
CA ILE A 125 -9.12 -19.40 6.11
C ILE A 125 -10.49 -19.92 6.51
N GLU A 126 -11.33 -19.01 6.99
CA GLU A 126 -12.65 -19.38 7.49
C GLU A 126 -13.70 -19.29 6.39
N ARG A 127 -14.62 -20.27 6.37
CA ARG A 127 -15.63 -20.34 5.30
C ARG A 127 -16.61 -19.17 5.35
N ASP A 128 -16.87 -18.64 6.53
CA ASP A 128 -17.83 -17.56 6.73
C ASP A 128 -17.26 -16.22 6.25
N GLU A 129 -15.98 -15.94 6.52
CA GLU A 129 -15.24 -14.79 5.96
C GLU A 129 -15.15 -14.86 4.43
N VAL A 130 -14.83 -16.02 3.85
CA VAL A 130 -14.78 -16.20 2.40
C VAL A 130 -16.15 -15.99 1.77
N SER A 131 -17.20 -16.52 2.38
CA SER A 131 -18.58 -16.37 1.90
C SER A 131 -19.04 -14.91 2.00
N ALA A 132 -18.69 -14.22 3.08
CA ALA A 132 -18.95 -12.79 3.25
C ALA A 132 -18.19 -11.96 2.22
N ALA A 133 -16.90 -12.22 2.00
CA ALA A 133 -16.09 -11.54 1.01
C ALA A 133 -16.67 -11.66 -0.40
N ILE A 134 -17.16 -12.85 -0.78
CA ILE A 134 -17.80 -13.07 -2.09
C ILE A 134 -19.13 -12.31 -2.18
N ARG A 135 -20.00 -12.46 -1.18
CA ARG A 135 -21.34 -11.84 -1.18
C ARG A 135 -21.28 -10.32 -1.20
N ILE A 136 -20.44 -9.76 -0.32
CA ILE A 136 -20.30 -8.31 -0.17
C ILE A 136 -19.54 -7.73 -1.36
N GLY A 137 -18.50 -8.42 -1.84
CA GLY A 137 -17.74 -8.01 -3.01
C GLY A 137 -18.59 -7.95 -4.28
N ALA A 138 -19.46 -8.95 -4.50
CA ALA A 138 -20.42 -8.94 -5.61
C ALA A 138 -21.47 -7.83 -5.54
N THR A 139 -21.70 -7.26 -4.35
CA THR A 139 -22.64 -6.15 -4.15
C THR A 139 -21.95 -4.80 -4.30
N LEU A 140 -20.69 -4.69 -3.84
CA LEU A 140 -19.93 -3.44 -3.83
C LEU A 140 -19.22 -3.15 -5.15
N PHE A 141 -18.83 -4.18 -5.89
CA PHE A 141 -17.98 -4.04 -7.07
C PHE A 141 -18.65 -4.65 -8.31
N GLU A 142 -18.84 -3.82 -9.34
CA GLU A 142 -19.28 -4.27 -10.65
C GLU A 142 -18.17 -5.10 -11.31
N GLY A 143 -18.49 -6.30 -11.80
CA GLY A 143 -17.51 -7.22 -12.38
C GLY A 143 -16.74 -8.09 -11.36
N PHE A 144 -17.27 -8.25 -10.15
CA PHE A 144 -16.69 -9.15 -9.15
C PHE A 144 -16.82 -10.63 -9.55
N GLU A 145 -15.67 -11.28 -9.77
CA GLU A 145 -15.48 -12.71 -10.00
C GLU A 145 -15.04 -13.44 -8.71
N ALA A 146 -15.89 -14.32 -8.19
CA ALA A 146 -15.57 -15.12 -7.00
C ALA A 146 -14.35 -16.04 -7.22
N ASP A 147 -14.20 -16.58 -8.43
CA ASP A 147 -13.08 -17.46 -8.79
C ASP A 147 -11.72 -16.75 -8.69
N ALA A 148 -11.67 -15.44 -8.95
CA ALA A 148 -10.43 -14.66 -8.84
C ALA A 148 -9.95 -14.57 -7.39
N LEU A 149 -10.86 -14.28 -6.46
CA LEU A 149 -10.58 -14.27 -5.01
C LEU A 149 -10.14 -15.65 -4.51
N LEU A 150 -10.86 -16.70 -4.90
CA LEU A 150 -10.56 -18.07 -4.46
C LEU A 150 -9.18 -18.53 -4.95
N ARG A 151 -8.75 -18.13 -6.15
CA ARG A 151 -7.40 -18.43 -6.66
C ARG A 151 -6.29 -17.80 -5.83
N LEU A 152 -6.49 -16.59 -5.29
CA LEU A 152 -5.52 -15.95 -4.40
C LEU A 152 -5.43 -16.68 -3.06
N LEU A 153 -6.57 -17.07 -2.49
CA LEU A 153 -6.64 -17.83 -1.24
C LEU A 153 -5.99 -19.21 -1.35
N GLN A 154 -5.94 -19.81 -2.54
CA GLN A 154 -5.22 -21.07 -2.78
C GLN A 154 -3.68 -20.94 -2.71
N ARG A 155 -3.14 -19.71 -2.74
CA ARG A 155 -1.70 -19.43 -2.69
C ARG A 155 -1.37 -18.42 -1.59
N PRO A 156 -1.56 -18.77 -0.32
CA PRO A 156 -1.39 -17.83 0.79
C PRO A 156 0.05 -17.27 0.91
N LYS A 157 1.06 -17.99 0.39
CA LYS A 157 2.46 -17.53 0.35
C LYS A 157 2.74 -16.43 -0.66
N ASP A 158 1.90 -16.30 -1.68
CA ASP A 158 2.04 -15.31 -2.74
C ASP A 158 1.12 -14.10 -2.51
N LEU A 159 0.48 -14.01 -1.32
CA LEU A 159 -0.40 -12.91 -1.00
C LEU A 159 0.40 -11.60 -0.91
N PRO A 160 -0.14 -10.50 -1.49
CA PRO A 160 0.51 -9.20 -1.41
C PRO A 160 0.58 -8.73 0.04
N ASP A 161 1.66 -8.02 0.40
CA ASP A 161 1.78 -7.37 1.71
C ASP A 161 0.63 -6.34 1.87
N PRO A 162 -0.33 -6.57 2.78
CA PRO A 162 -1.52 -5.73 2.89
C PRO A 162 -1.18 -4.29 3.30
N VAL A 163 -0.10 -4.09 4.07
CA VAL A 163 0.35 -2.75 4.50
C VAL A 163 0.99 -2.00 3.32
N GLY A 164 1.81 -2.71 2.54
CA GLY A 164 2.38 -2.21 1.30
C GLY A 164 1.30 -1.85 0.28
N LEU A 165 0.31 -2.73 0.11
CA LEU A 165 -0.82 -2.54 -0.80
C LEU A 165 -1.65 -1.33 -0.38
N ALA A 166 -2.05 -1.22 0.88
CA ALA A 166 -2.78 -0.06 1.40
C ALA A 166 -2.04 1.28 1.17
N GLY A 167 -0.71 1.28 1.29
CA GLY A 167 0.10 2.47 1.03
C GLY A 167 0.20 2.88 -0.45
N VAL A 168 0.09 1.91 -1.37
CA VAL A 168 -0.03 2.19 -2.80
C VAL A 168 -1.42 2.76 -3.09
N LEU A 169 -2.47 2.14 -2.54
CA LEU A 169 -3.87 2.54 -2.76
C LEU A 169 -4.19 3.93 -2.24
N ALA A 170 -3.60 4.33 -1.12
CA ALA A 170 -3.78 5.67 -0.54
C ALA A 170 -3.47 6.80 -1.52
N GLN A 171 -2.56 6.55 -2.48
CA GLN A 171 -2.15 7.53 -3.48
C GLN A 171 -3.01 7.50 -4.74
N VAL A 172 -3.77 6.42 -4.92
CA VAL A 172 -4.42 6.06 -6.17
C VAL A 172 -5.94 6.21 -6.09
N LEU A 173 -6.53 5.92 -4.92
CA LEU A 173 -7.97 5.97 -4.68
C LEU A 173 -8.42 7.34 -4.15
N ASP A 174 -9.61 7.76 -4.57
CA ASP A 174 -10.31 8.91 -3.98
C ASP A 174 -10.96 8.54 -2.64
N GLU A 175 -11.25 9.52 -1.79
CA GLU A 175 -11.83 9.28 -0.45
C GLU A 175 -13.07 8.34 -0.43
N PRO A 176 -14.06 8.47 -1.33
CA PRO A 176 -15.20 7.55 -1.35
C PRO A 176 -14.80 6.09 -1.65
N GLN A 177 -13.78 5.90 -2.50
CA GLN A 177 -13.30 4.58 -2.88
C GLN A 177 -12.47 3.95 -1.75
N LYS A 178 -11.66 4.75 -1.07
CA LYS A 178 -10.94 4.30 0.14
C LYS A 178 -11.92 3.83 1.22
N LEU A 179 -13.01 4.57 1.42
CA LEU A 179 -14.06 4.21 2.39
C LEU A 179 -14.78 2.91 1.98
N ALA A 180 -15.10 2.75 0.69
CA ALA A 180 -15.71 1.52 0.18
C ALA A 180 -14.82 0.29 0.41
N VAL A 181 -13.51 0.41 0.12
CA VAL A 181 -12.53 -0.66 0.37
C VAL A 181 -12.40 -0.95 1.87
N TYR A 182 -12.36 0.08 2.71
CA TYR A 182 -12.26 -0.12 4.16
C TYR A 182 -13.50 -0.82 4.74
N ARG A 183 -14.70 -0.36 4.37
CA ARG A 183 -15.97 -0.99 4.80
C ARG A 183 -16.09 -2.42 4.30
N TYR A 184 -15.56 -2.71 3.11
CA TYR A 184 -15.49 -4.07 2.60
C TYR A 184 -14.66 -4.98 3.52
N LEU A 185 -13.48 -4.53 3.95
CA LEU A 185 -12.60 -5.28 4.83
C LEU A 185 -13.18 -5.46 6.24
N GLU A 186 -13.77 -4.40 6.79
CA GLU A 186 -14.44 -4.45 8.09
C GLU A 186 -15.59 -5.47 8.10
N ALA A 187 -16.38 -5.52 7.02
CA ALA A 187 -17.49 -6.45 6.90
C ALA A 187 -17.04 -7.90 6.65
N ILE A 188 -15.81 -8.12 6.17
CA ILE A 188 -15.21 -9.47 6.10
C ILE A 188 -14.77 -9.90 7.49
N ALA A 189 -14.02 -9.07 8.20
CA ALA A 189 -13.51 -9.38 9.54
C ALA A 189 -14.64 -9.56 10.58
N GLY A 190 -15.80 -8.93 10.38
CA GLY A 190 -16.98 -9.10 11.24
C GLY A 190 -17.97 -10.16 10.77
N ALA A 191 -17.62 -11.01 9.81
CA ALA A 191 -18.55 -11.92 9.15
C ALA A 191 -19.08 -13.06 10.05
N ASP A 192 -18.22 -13.57 10.93
CA ASP A 192 -18.49 -14.63 11.90
C ASP A 192 -18.97 -14.07 13.27
N GLY A 193 -18.91 -12.74 13.44
CA GLY A 193 -19.29 -12.04 14.66
C GLY A 193 -18.15 -11.85 15.67
N GLU A 194 -16.93 -12.31 15.37
CA GLU A 194 -15.75 -12.13 16.21
C GLU A 194 -14.58 -11.58 15.38
N VAL A 195 -14.09 -10.38 15.71
CA VAL A 195 -12.87 -9.85 15.08
C VAL A 195 -11.67 -10.28 15.91
N SER A 196 -10.77 -11.08 15.32
CA SER A 196 -9.54 -11.50 16.00
C SER A 196 -8.59 -10.33 16.24
N ALA A 197 -7.64 -10.49 17.17
CA ALA A 197 -6.65 -9.44 17.46
C ALA A 197 -5.77 -9.12 16.25
N ASP A 198 -5.47 -10.10 15.41
CA ASP A 198 -4.63 -9.95 14.21
C ASP A 198 -5.38 -9.22 13.08
N GLU A 199 -6.66 -9.52 12.87
CA GLU A 199 -7.51 -8.78 11.92
C GLU A 199 -7.75 -7.34 12.37
N ALA A 200 -8.01 -7.12 13.66
CA ALA A 200 -8.15 -5.78 14.21
C ALA A 200 -6.86 -4.95 14.02
N ALA A 201 -5.70 -5.56 14.27
CA ALA A 201 -4.41 -4.94 14.02
C ALA A 201 -4.22 -4.63 12.53
N LEU A 202 -4.64 -5.52 11.64
CA LEU A 202 -4.55 -5.34 10.20
C LEU A 202 -5.47 -4.21 9.71
N LEU A 203 -6.74 -4.17 10.16
CA LEU A 203 -7.69 -3.09 9.88
C LEU A 203 -7.12 -1.74 10.31
N GLN A 204 -6.55 -1.66 11.51
CA GLN A 204 -5.94 -0.42 12.01
C GLN A 204 -4.72 0.00 11.18
N CYS A 205 -3.89 -0.97 10.75
CA CYS A 205 -2.77 -0.70 9.84
C CYS A 205 -3.27 -0.17 8.49
N VAL A 206 -4.26 -0.82 7.88
CA VAL A 206 -4.84 -0.42 6.60
C VAL A 206 -5.49 0.97 6.69
N HIS A 207 -6.26 1.24 7.75
CA HIS A 207 -6.84 2.55 8.04
C HIS A 207 -5.77 3.65 8.09
N SER A 208 -4.71 3.42 8.87
CA SER A 208 -3.60 4.39 9.00
C SER A 208 -2.87 4.65 7.68
N ARG A 209 -2.81 3.64 6.80
CA ARG A 209 -2.09 3.71 5.53
C ARG A 209 -2.91 4.30 4.40
N LEU A 210 -4.21 4.03 4.35
CA LEU A 210 -5.15 4.66 3.42
C LEU A 210 -5.30 6.18 3.68
N ALA A 211 -4.92 6.63 4.88
CA ALA A 211 -5.03 8.01 5.33
C ALA A 211 -6.48 8.54 5.26
N LEU A 212 -7.44 7.68 5.65
CA LEU A 212 -8.85 8.02 5.76
C LEU A 212 -9.07 9.09 6.84
N ASP A 213 -10.01 10.00 6.61
CA ASP A 213 -10.45 10.95 7.63
C ASP A 213 -11.17 10.19 8.76
N PRO A 214 -10.72 10.30 10.03
CA PRO A 214 -11.37 9.65 11.16
C PRO A 214 -12.85 9.97 11.32
N GLN A 215 -13.32 11.12 10.81
CA GLN A 215 -14.72 11.53 10.90
C GLN A 215 -15.64 10.78 9.93
N LEU A 216 -15.10 10.26 8.82
CA LEU A 216 -15.85 9.52 7.81
C LEU A 216 -16.04 8.03 8.15
N VAL A 217 -15.19 7.50 9.03
CA VAL A 217 -15.23 6.10 9.46
C VAL A 217 -16.19 5.90 10.63
N ALA A 218 -16.47 6.95 11.41
CA ALA A 218 -17.40 6.91 12.54
C ALA A 218 -18.88 7.13 12.17
N ALA A 219 -19.18 7.34 10.88
CA ALA A 219 -20.51 7.65 10.33
C ALA A 219 -21.06 6.51 9.48
#